data_AF-A0A5Q4F208-F1
#
_entry.id   AF-A0A5Q4F208-F1
#
_cell.length_a   1.000
_cell.length_b   1.000
_cell.length_c   1.000
_cell.angle_alpha   90.00
_cell.angle_beta   90.00
_cell.angle_gamma   90.00
#
_symmetry.space_group_name_H-M   'P 1'
#
loop_
_entity.id
_entity.type
_entity.pdbx_description
1 polymer ?
#
loop_
_entity_poly.entity_id
_entity_poly.type
_entity_poly.pdbx_seq_one_letter_code
_entity_poly.pdbx_strand_id
1 'polypeptide(L)'
;MLRELLPLLDALEWQGTVQLLTHVGRFCLVPDASGELVPAGAGVLLGDCVALGLAASEARREGLRQSLEFANALGGLMARHSPRIVVELETFGSDAARHPYPSATDDLPAVAWNTQAARNHRLEIRLQPAPETSP
;
A
#
# COMPACT_ATOMS: atom_id res chain seq x y z
N MET A 1 11.46 -10.44 2.77
CA MET A 1 11.44 -9.14 3.48
C MET A 1 10.98 -9.26 4.95
N LEU A 2 9.69 -9.24 5.34
CA LEU A 2 9.31 -9.28 6.78
C LEU A 2 9.83 -10.52 7.52
N ARG A 3 9.80 -11.67 6.84
CA ARG A 3 10.36 -12.94 7.33
C ARG A 3 11.85 -12.88 7.66
N GLU A 4 12.60 -11.95 7.07
CA GLU A 4 14.04 -11.76 7.30
C GLU A 4 14.30 -10.58 8.25
N LEU A 5 13.47 -9.52 8.15
CA LEU A 5 13.61 -8.31 8.97
C LEU A 5 13.34 -8.58 10.45
N LEU A 6 12.26 -9.29 10.79
CA LEU A 6 11.90 -9.52 12.20
C LEU A 6 12.95 -10.35 12.96
N PRO A 7 13.48 -11.46 12.42
CA PRO A 7 14.60 -12.16 13.06
C PRO A 7 15.85 -11.29 13.24
N LEU A 8 16.16 -10.43 12.27
CA LEU A 8 17.31 -9.52 12.36
C LEU A 8 17.13 -8.51 13.51
N LEU A 9 15.95 -7.89 13.60
CA LEU A 9 15.64 -6.94 14.68
C LEU A 9 15.66 -7.62 16.06
N ASP A 10 15.11 -8.83 16.14
CA ASP A 10 15.10 -9.63 17.37
C ASP A 10 16.51 -10.00 17.83
N ALA A 11 17.39 -10.39 16.89
CA ALA A 11 18.79 -10.69 17.17
C ALA A 11 19.62 -9.46 17.61
N LEU A 12 19.18 -8.26 17.23
CA LEU A 12 19.74 -6.98 17.69
C LEU A 12 19.14 -6.50 19.02
N GLU A 13 18.28 -7.31 19.64
CA GLU A 13 17.50 -6.95 20.83
C GLU A 13 16.70 -5.65 20.64
N TRP A 14 16.35 -5.33 19.40
CA TRP A 14 15.63 -4.11 19.06
C TRP A 14 14.22 -4.11 19.66
N GLN A 15 13.78 -2.95 20.12
CA GLN A 15 12.47 -2.75 20.72
C GLN A 15 11.74 -1.59 20.02
N GLY A 16 10.48 -1.82 19.66
CA GLY A 16 9.65 -0.80 19.01
C GLY A 16 8.56 -1.39 18.11
N THR A 17 8.05 -0.53 17.23
CA THR A 17 6.99 -0.88 16.27
C THR A 17 7.51 -0.92 14.84
N VAL A 18 7.26 -2.03 14.15
CA VAL A 18 7.41 -2.16 12.70
C VAL A 18 6.07 -1.83 12.06
N GLN A 19 5.97 -0.63 11.47
CA GLN A 19 4.75 -0.18 10.79
C GLN A 19 4.80 -0.59 9.31
N LEU A 20 3.74 -1.26 8.88
CA LEU A 20 3.44 -1.55 7.48
C LEU A 20 2.46 -0.49 6.99
N LEU A 21 2.91 0.37 6.08
CA LEU A 21 2.12 1.50 5.60
C LEU A 21 1.73 1.22 4.15
N THR A 22 0.43 1.09 3.90
CA THR A 22 -0.09 0.84 2.54
C THR A 22 -0.58 2.13 1.89
N HIS A 23 -0.35 2.20 0.58
CA HIS A 23 -0.79 3.31 -0.25
C HIS A 23 -1.44 2.75 -1.51
N VAL A 24 -2.56 3.36 -1.90
CA VAL A 24 -3.32 2.96 -3.08
C VAL A 24 -3.12 3.99 -4.18
N GLY A 25 -2.57 3.54 -5.30
CA GLY A 25 -2.47 4.35 -6.52
C GLY A 25 -3.84 4.76 -7.06
N ARG A 26 -3.92 5.97 -7.61
CA ARG A 26 -5.12 6.46 -8.29
C ARG A 26 -5.06 6.00 -9.73
N PHE A 27 -5.52 4.80 -10.02
CA PHE A 27 -5.57 4.30 -11.39
C PHE A 27 -6.68 4.98 -12.19
N CYS A 28 -6.48 5.16 -13.49
CA CYS A 28 -7.57 5.33 -14.42
C CYS A 28 -8.37 4.03 -14.44
N LEU A 29 -9.64 4.11 -14.07
CA LEU A 29 -10.54 2.97 -13.94
C LEU A 29 -11.60 2.99 -15.04
N VAL A 30 -11.90 1.80 -15.57
CA VAL A 30 -12.99 1.53 -16.52
C VAL A 30 -13.76 0.29 -16.04
N PRO A 31 -15.06 0.17 -16.33
CA PRO A 31 -15.79 -1.06 -16.04
C PRO A 31 -15.31 -2.19 -16.95
N ASP A 32 -15.13 -3.38 -16.39
CA ASP A 32 -14.95 -4.60 -17.15
C ASP A 32 -16.30 -5.18 -17.64
N ALA A 33 -16.29 -6.38 -18.23
CA ALA A 33 -17.50 -7.03 -18.72
C ALA A 33 -18.53 -7.36 -17.62
N SER A 34 -18.10 -7.43 -16.36
CA SER A 34 -18.96 -7.65 -15.19
C SER A 34 -19.44 -6.35 -14.55
N GLY A 35 -18.91 -5.20 -14.98
CA GLY A 35 -19.15 -3.89 -14.40
C GLY A 35 -18.22 -3.55 -13.23
N GLU A 36 -17.24 -4.41 -12.91
CA GLU A 36 -16.23 -4.13 -11.90
C GLU A 36 -15.23 -3.10 -12.42
N LEU A 37 -14.85 -2.14 -11.57
CA LEU A 37 -13.86 -1.12 -11.94
C LEU A 37 -12.45 -1.71 -11.93
N VAL A 38 -11.81 -1.73 -13.10
CA VAL A 38 -10.45 -2.23 -13.28
C VAL A 38 -9.55 -1.16 -13.90
N PRO A 39 -8.22 -1.21 -13.68
CA PRO A 39 -7.30 -0.32 -14.36
C PRO A 39 -7.44 -0.43 -15.89
N ALA A 40 -7.55 0.72 -16.56
CA ALA A 40 -7.69 0.75 -18.00
C ALA A 40 -6.49 0.13 -18.73
N GLY A 41 -6.79 -0.62 -19.79
CA GLY A 41 -5.82 -1.26 -20.65
C GLY A 41 -5.09 -0.30 -21.59
N ALA A 42 -4.19 -0.85 -22.40
CA ALA A 42 -3.47 -0.09 -23.41
C ALA A 42 -4.44 0.46 -24.48
N GLY A 43 -4.23 1.70 -24.90
CA GLY A 43 -5.03 2.37 -25.94
C GLY A 43 -6.21 3.21 -25.42
N VAL A 44 -6.54 3.13 -24.13
CA VAL A 44 -7.55 3.98 -23.50
C VAL A 44 -6.95 5.37 -23.21
N LEU A 45 -7.72 6.43 -23.46
CA LEU A 45 -7.36 7.79 -23.10
C LEU A 45 -7.88 8.14 -21.69
N LEU A 46 -7.26 9.11 -21.04
CA LEU A 46 -7.63 9.48 -19.68
C LEU A 46 -9.06 10.02 -19.60
N GLY A 47 -9.53 10.70 -20.65
CA GLY A 47 -10.91 11.20 -20.75
C GLY A 47 -11.96 10.08 -20.81
N ASP A 48 -11.56 8.86 -21.17
CA ASP A 48 -12.47 7.70 -21.25
C ASP A 48 -12.58 6.93 -19.91
N CYS A 49 -11.79 7.30 -18.90
CA CYS A 49 -11.85 6.68 -17.58
C CYS A 49 -13.09 7.17 -16.84
N VAL A 50 -13.83 6.24 -16.22
CA VAL A 50 -14.99 6.61 -15.40
C VAL A 50 -14.57 7.16 -14.02
N ALA A 51 -13.35 6.85 -13.58
CA ALA A 51 -12.77 7.39 -12.35
C ALA A 51 -11.24 7.43 -12.38
N LEU A 52 -10.66 8.38 -11.65
CA LEU A 52 -9.21 8.49 -11.38
C LEU A 52 -8.92 8.14 -9.92
N GLY A 53 -8.89 6.84 -9.66
CA GLY A 53 -8.76 6.21 -8.35
C GLY A 53 -10.11 5.82 -7.74
N LEU A 54 -10.02 5.00 -6.69
CA LEU A 54 -11.16 4.60 -5.86
C LEU A 54 -11.63 5.78 -5.00
N ALA A 55 -12.88 5.71 -4.53
CA ALA A 55 -13.36 6.65 -3.51
C ALA A 55 -12.52 6.53 -2.22
N ALA A 56 -12.41 7.60 -1.44
CA ALA A 56 -11.49 7.63 -0.28
C ALA A 56 -11.72 6.50 0.73
N SER A 57 -12.97 6.15 1.04
CA SER A 57 -13.32 5.04 1.94
C SER A 57 -12.98 3.67 1.33
N GLU A 58 -13.14 3.54 0.03
CA GLU A 58 -12.82 2.33 -0.71
C GLU A 58 -11.32 2.13 -0.86
N ALA A 59 -10.56 3.19 -1.16
CA ALA A 59 -9.10 3.17 -1.17
C ALA A 59 -8.54 2.77 0.21
N ARG A 60 -9.13 3.25 1.31
CA ARG A 60 -8.76 2.82 2.67
C ARG A 60 -9.07 1.34 2.91
N ARG A 61 -10.26 0.88 2.52
CA ARG A 61 -10.61 -0.56 2.61
C ARG A 61 -9.65 -1.42 1.80
N GLU A 62 -9.32 -1.01 0.59
CA GLU A 62 -8.42 -1.74 -0.30
C GLU A 62 -7.00 -1.79 0.25
N GLY A 63 -6.48 -0.67 0.78
CA GLY A 63 -5.16 -0.65 1.42
C GLY A 63 -5.06 -1.53 2.67
N LEU A 64 -6.15 -1.73 3.39
CA LEU A 64 -6.20 -2.64 4.56
C LEU A 64 -6.53 -4.09 4.18
N ARG A 65 -6.87 -4.37 2.93
CA ARG A 65 -7.26 -5.70 2.50
C ARG A 65 -6.04 -6.62 2.56
N GLN A 66 -6.15 -7.68 3.35
CA GLN A 66 -5.15 -8.72 3.47
C GLN A 66 -5.71 -10.04 2.94
N SER A 67 -4.87 -10.84 2.30
CA SER A 67 -5.22 -12.24 2.07
C SER A 67 -5.17 -13.02 3.39
N LEU A 68 -5.95 -14.09 3.47
CA LEU A 68 -5.95 -14.97 4.65
C LEU A 68 -4.56 -15.58 4.87
N GLU A 69 -3.88 -15.95 3.78
CA GLU A 69 -2.52 -16.49 3.83
C GLU A 69 -1.53 -15.49 4.42
N PHE A 70 -1.66 -14.20 4.06
CA PHE A 70 -0.82 -13.14 4.61
C PHE A 70 -1.07 -12.93 6.09
N ALA A 71 -2.34 -12.82 6.50
CA ALA A 71 -2.71 -12.65 7.92
C ALA A 71 -2.18 -13.81 8.78
N ASN A 72 -2.33 -15.05 8.30
CA ASN A 72 -1.81 -16.24 8.98
C ASN A 72 -0.27 -16.25 9.04
N ALA A 73 0.40 -15.88 7.96
CA ALA A 73 1.86 -15.81 7.94
C ALA A 73 2.39 -14.74 8.92
N LEU A 74 1.74 -13.58 8.98
CA LEU A 74 2.09 -12.50 9.88
C LEU A 74 1.85 -12.89 11.34
N GLY A 75 0.68 -13.45 11.67
CA GLY A 75 0.39 -13.94 13.02
C GLY A 75 1.38 -15.02 13.48
N GLY A 76 1.75 -15.95 12.59
CA GLY A 76 2.77 -16.95 12.87
C GLY A 76 4.17 -16.35 13.09
N LEU A 77 4.53 -15.29 12.36
CA LEU A 77 5.79 -14.56 12.60
C LEU A 77 5.78 -13.89 13.97
N MET A 78 4.73 -13.12 14.28
CA MET A 78 4.63 -12.41 15.56
C MET A 78 4.66 -13.36 16.76
N ALA A 79 4.02 -14.53 16.67
CA ALA A 79 4.02 -15.52 17.75
C ALA A 79 5.41 -16.13 18.05
N ARG A 80 6.37 -16.05 17.11
CA ARG A 80 7.72 -16.60 17.27
C ARG A 80 8.75 -15.58 17.77
N HIS A 81 8.42 -14.29 17.73
CA HIS A 81 9.36 -13.21 18.05
C HIS A 81 9.05 -12.60 19.42
N SER A 82 10.06 -11.92 19.98
CA SER A 82 9.95 -11.26 21.27
C SER A 82 8.77 -10.28 21.32
N PRO A 83 8.05 -10.17 22.46
CA PRO A 83 7.02 -9.14 22.66
C PRO A 83 7.56 -7.70 22.61
N ARG A 84 8.89 -7.53 22.50
CA ARG A 84 9.56 -6.24 22.28
C ARG A 84 9.27 -5.62 20.90
N ILE A 85 8.84 -6.42 19.94
CA ILE A 85 8.58 -5.98 18.56
C ILE A 85 7.07 -6.06 18.29
N VAL A 86 6.45 -4.91 18.08
CA VAL A 86 5.05 -4.80 17.65
C VAL A 86 5.02 -4.63 16.13
N VAL A 87 4.07 -5.27 15.46
CA VAL A 87 3.84 -5.07 14.02
C VAL A 87 2.44 -4.49 13.82
N GLU A 88 2.35 -3.36 13.13
CA GLU A 88 1.10 -2.66 12.86
C GLU A 88 0.90 -2.48 11.36
N LEU A 89 -0.36 -2.57 10.89
CA LEU A 89 -0.73 -2.24 9.52
C LEU A 89 -1.59 -0.97 9.54
N GLU A 90 -1.15 0.03 8.78
CA GLU A 90 -1.90 1.24 8.53
C GLU A 90 -2.06 1.48 7.03
N THR A 91 -3.00 2.35 6.67
CA THR A 91 -3.20 2.77 5.29
C THR A 91 -3.35 4.29 5.18
N PHE A 92 -2.76 4.85 4.14
CA PHE A 92 -2.99 6.23 3.72
C PHE A 92 -4.01 6.35 2.59
N GLY A 93 -4.64 5.23 2.17
CA GLY A 93 -5.46 5.21 0.97
C GLY A 93 -4.71 5.83 -0.21
N SER A 94 -5.36 6.75 -0.92
CA SER A 94 -4.79 7.47 -2.05
C SER A 94 -4.22 8.85 -1.72
N ASP A 95 -4.15 9.23 -0.43
CA ASP A 95 -3.91 10.62 0.00
C ASP A 95 -2.42 11.00 0.02
N ALA A 96 -1.50 10.03 -0.08
CA ALA A 96 -0.06 10.20 0.06
C ALA A 96 0.72 9.73 -1.18
N ALA A 97 0.47 10.38 -2.32
CA ALA A 97 1.22 10.15 -3.55
C ALA A 97 2.66 10.69 -3.41
N ARG A 98 3.64 9.85 -3.71
CA ARG A 98 5.07 10.19 -3.68
C ARG A 98 5.61 10.52 -5.07
N HIS A 99 5.04 9.90 -6.09
CA HIS A 99 5.36 10.17 -7.49
C HIS A 99 4.28 11.08 -8.06
N PRO A 100 4.65 12.23 -8.64
CA PRO A 100 3.66 13.14 -9.21
C PRO A 100 2.94 12.47 -10.39
N TYR A 101 1.63 12.68 -10.48
CA TYR A 101 0.87 12.32 -11.66
C TYR A 101 1.09 13.39 -12.75
N PRO A 102 1.03 13.01 -14.03
CA PRO A 102 0.97 13.97 -15.12
C PRO A 102 -0.29 14.84 -15.02
N SER A 103 -0.31 15.96 -15.72
CA SER A 103 -1.53 16.76 -15.89
C SER A 103 -2.64 15.88 -16.47
N ALA A 104 -3.81 15.89 -15.83
CA ALA A 104 -4.97 15.14 -16.29
C ALA A 104 -5.61 15.86 -17.48
N THR A 105 -5.20 15.48 -18.70
CA THR A 105 -5.82 15.94 -19.95
C THR A 105 -6.52 14.76 -20.64
N ASP A 106 -7.61 15.03 -21.35
CA ASP A 106 -8.44 13.97 -21.94
C ASP A 106 -7.69 13.14 -22.98
N ASP A 107 -6.71 13.72 -23.66
CA ASP A 107 -5.86 13.10 -24.68
C ASP A 107 -4.65 12.34 -24.10
N LEU A 108 -4.43 12.41 -22.78
CA LEU A 108 -3.34 11.68 -22.14
C LEU A 108 -3.61 10.17 -22.22
N PRO A 109 -2.66 9.35 -22.69
CA PRO A 109 -2.83 7.90 -22.63
C PRO A 109 -2.96 7.41 -21.17
N ALA A 110 -3.98 6.62 -20.87
CA ALA A 110 -4.22 6.07 -19.53
C ALA A 110 -3.01 5.28 -19.00
N VAL A 111 -2.22 4.66 -19.88
CA VAL A 111 -0.97 3.98 -19.51
C VAL A 111 0.07 4.91 -18.88
N ALA A 112 0.17 6.16 -19.34
CA ALA A 112 1.11 7.13 -18.79
C ALA A 112 0.72 7.52 -17.36
N TRP A 113 -0.58 7.71 -17.13
CA TRP A 113 -1.15 7.93 -15.80
C TRP A 113 -0.98 6.69 -14.90
N ASN A 114 -1.39 5.52 -15.38
CA ASN A 114 -1.36 4.25 -14.64
C ASN A 114 0.07 3.82 -14.28
N THR A 115 1.08 4.24 -15.04
CA THR A 115 2.49 4.05 -14.69
C THR A 115 2.85 4.78 -13.38
N GLN A 116 2.37 6.01 -13.17
CA GLN A 116 2.56 6.71 -11.91
C GLN A 116 1.66 6.17 -10.80
N ALA A 117 0.43 5.75 -11.15
CA ALA A 117 -0.46 5.08 -10.21
C ALA A 117 0.18 3.82 -9.62
N ALA A 118 0.79 2.97 -10.44
CA ALA A 118 1.49 1.77 -10.01
C ALA A 118 2.66 2.07 -9.06
N ARG A 119 3.42 3.16 -9.31
CA ARG A 119 4.51 3.58 -8.41
C ARG A 119 3.99 4.10 -7.07
N ASN A 120 2.82 4.72 -7.08
CA ASN A 120 2.16 5.20 -5.86
C ASN A 120 1.40 4.11 -5.10
N HIS A 121 1.03 3.01 -5.77
CA HIS A 121 0.43 1.81 -5.18
C HIS A 121 1.53 0.94 -4.56
N ARG A 122 1.82 1.17 -3.28
CA ARG A 122 3.06 0.68 -2.63
C ARG A 122 2.84 0.31 -1.17
N LEU A 123 3.78 -0.49 -0.67
CA LEU A 123 3.96 -0.79 0.74
C LEU A 123 5.26 -0.12 1.22
N GLU A 124 5.19 0.61 2.33
CA GLU A 124 6.36 1.12 3.05
C GLU A 124 6.49 0.38 4.38
N ILE A 125 7.74 0.13 4.80
CA ILE A 125 8.04 -0.37 6.15
C ILE A 125 8.76 0.76 6.90
N ARG A 126 8.22 1.12 8.06
CA ARG A 126 8.83 2.09 8.96
C ARG A 126 9.20 1.41 10.28
N LEU A 127 10.42 1.62 10.72
CA LEU A 127 10.89 1.18 12.04
C LEU A 127 10.76 2.37 13.00
N GLN A 128 9.93 2.21 14.02
CA GLN A 128 9.76 3.21 15.07
C GLN A 128 10.31 2.64 16.38
N PRO A 129 11.51 3.06 16.81
CA PRO A 129 12.08 2.62 18.08
C PRO A 129 11.15 2.98 19.25
N ALA A 130 11.14 2.14 20.30
CA ALA A 130 10.54 2.53 21.56
C ALA A 130 11.23 3.81 22.08
N PRO A 131 10.50 4.72 22.74
CA PRO A 131 11.11 5.91 23.33
C PRO A 131 12.21 5.49 24.32
N GLU A 132 13.37 6.14 24.25
CA GLU A 132 14.43 5.94 25.23
C GLU A 132 13.89 6.32 26.62
N THR A 133 13.71 5.34 27.49
CA THR A 133 13.62 5.61 28.92
C THR A 133 15.02 5.96 29.40
N SER A 134 15.37 7.25 29.39
CA SER A 134 16.54 7.73 30.14
C SER A 134 16.35 7.42 31.64
N PRO A 135 17.38 6.91 32.33
CA PRO A 135 17.35 6.65 33.76
C PRO A 135 17.24 7.93 34.60
#